data_AF-A0A0Q6BKJ9-F1
#
_entry.id   AF-A0A0Q6BKJ9-F1
#
_cell.length_a   1.000
_cell.length_b   1.000
_cell.length_c   1.000
_cell.angle_alpha   90.00
_cell.angle_beta   90.00
_cell.angle_gamma   90.00
#
_symmetry.space_group_name_H-M   'P 1'
#
loop_
_entity.id
_entity.type
_entity.pdbx_description
1 polymer ?
#
loop_
_entity_poly.entity_id
_entity_poly.type
_entity_poly.pdbx_seq_one_letter_code
_entity_poly.pdbx_strand_id
1 'polypeptide(L)'
;MCRFLAYSGTPVYLDQLLVHPRASLISQSLAAREAKTVVNGDGCGIGWYGEREEPGIYRGILPAWSDANLTSLCGQIRSRLFVAHVRSATSGEVSTSNCHPFAAGRHLFMHNGQVGGYDRLRRRVDALIPDQLYPLRKGTSDSEAIFLTALGHGLDADPVGAMRQTLSDILSACGTEAGPLRFAAVHCDGDTLYAYRWASDSRPPSLYWRVEGDGIVVASEPCDEDFGVWGLVPPDSVLAVGPERAARLIPFEVSPSLRAAVA
;
A
#
# COMPACT_ATOMS: atom_id res chain seq x y z
N MET A 1 12.14 4.09 4.49
CA MET A 1 11.01 3.95 3.54
C MET A 1 10.62 2.49 3.58
N CYS A 2 9.36 2.20 3.87
CA CYS A 2 8.84 0.84 4.01
C CYS A 2 9.08 -0.02 2.77
N ARG A 3 8.91 -1.35 2.88
CA ARG A 3 8.87 -2.26 1.73
C ARG A 3 7.53 -3.00 1.72
N PHE A 4 7.02 -3.31 0.53
CA PHE A 4 5.83 -4.14 0.40
C PHE A 4 5.83 -5.01 -0.86
N LEU A 5 5.02 -6.06 -0.81
CA LEU A 5 4.71 -6.97 -1.91
C LEU A 5 3.21 -7.20 -2.00
N ALA A 6 2.68 -7.35 -3.21
CA ALA A 6 1.33 -7.79 -3.47
C ALA A 6 1.33 -8.82 -4.60
N TYR A 7 0.41 -9.76 -4.55
CA TYR A 7 0.26 -10.82 -5.54
C TYR A 7 -1.20 -10.93 -5.98
N SER A 8 -1.44 -11.12 -7.28
CA SER A 8 -2.73 -11.48 -7.84
C SER A 8 -2.56 -12.58 -8.89
N GLY A 9 -3.16 -13.76 -8.70
CA GLY A 9 -3.01 -14.87 -9.63
C GLY A 9 -3.58 -16.21 -9.17
N THR A 10 -3.00 -17.30 -9.67
CA THR A 10 -3.34 -18.66 -9.19
C THR A 10 -2.99 -18.78 -7.70
N PRO A 11 -3.83 -19.41 -6.85
CA PRO A 11 -3.51 -19.50 -5.42
C PRO A 11 -2.15 -20.13 -5.15
N VAL A 12 -1.26 -19.37 -4.49
CA VAL A 12 0.07 -19.80 -4.01
C VAL A 12 0.13 -19.69 -2.49
N TYR A 13 1.05 -20.44 -1.88
CA TYR A 13 1.37 -20.22 -0.47
C TYR A 13 2.13 -18.90 -0.32
N LEU A 14 1.82 -18.16 0.74
CA LEU A 14 2.43 -16.84 0.98
C LEU A 14 3.96 -16.94 1.14
N ASP A 15 4.46 -18.01 1.76
CA ASP A 15 5.90 -18.23 1.97
C ASP A 15 6.73 -18.29 0.68
N GLN A 16 6.14 -18.73 -0.44
CA GLN A 16 6.78 -18.79 -1.76
C GLN A 16 7.27 -17.43 -2.24
N LEU A 17 6.57 -16.35 -1.88
CA LEU A 17 6.92 -14.99 -2.27
C LEU A 17 7.46 -14.16 -1.09
N LEU A 18 7.07 -14.48 0.14
CA LEU A 18 7.39 -13.65 1.31
C LEU A 18 8.59 -14.17 2.13
N VAL A 19 8.92 -15.46 2.05
CA VAL A 19 9.93 -16.10 2.91
C VAL A 19 11.07 -16.67 2.08
N HIS A 20 10.76 -17.57 1.14
CA HIS A 20 11.74 -18.39 0.40
C HIS A 20 12.66 -17.60 -0.54
N PRO A 21 12.23 -16.51 -1.22
CA PRO A 21 13.13 -15.77 -2.09
C PRO A 21 14.34 -15.22 -1.33
N ARG A 22 15.54 -15.27 -1.93
CA ARG A 22 16.77 -14.80 -1.26
C ARG A 22 16.69 -13.33 -0.86
N ALA A 23 16.10 -12.50 -1.71
CA ALA A 23 15.80 -11.10 -1.44
C ALA A 23 14.32 -10.90 -1.06
N SER A 24 13.71 -11.87 -0.35
CA SER A 24 12.32 -11.82 0.09
C SER A 24 12.00 -10.57 0.90
N LEU A 25 10.71 -10.28 1.06
CA LEU A 25 10.27 -9.15 1.88
C LEU A 25 10.79 -9.26 3.33
N ILE A 26 10.90 -10.47 3.86
CA ILE A 26 11.52 -10.71 5.18
C ILE A 26 13.02 -10.40 5.14
N SER A 27 13.77 -10.85 4.13
CA SER A 27 15.18 -10.46 3.97
C SER A 27 15.35 -8.94 3.81
N GLN A 28 14.48 -8.28 3.03
CA GLN A 28 14.47 -6.82 2.86
C GLN A 28 14.13 -6.07 4.15
N SER A 29 13.44 -6.71 5.10
CA SER A 29 13.22 -6.10 6.40
C SER A 29 14.52 -5.95 7.22
N LEU A 30 15.52 -6.80 6.96
CA LEU A 30 16.86 -6.72 7.58
C LEU A 30 17.86 -5.89 6.76
N ALA A 31 17.80 -5.92 5.42
CA ALA A 31 18.75 -5.27 4.54
C ALA A 31 18.13 -4.90 3.18
N ALA A 32 17.31 -3.85 3.14
CA ALA A 32 16.72 -3.33 1.90
C ALA A 32 17.77 -2.56 1.06
N ARG A 33 17.79 -2.75 -0.27
CA ARG A 33 18.77 -2.10 -1.16
C ARG A 33 18.26 -0.74 -1.66
N GLU A 34 16.95 -0.58 -1.79
CA GLU A 34 16.30 0.66 -2.30
C GLU A 34 15.70 1.53 -1.17
N ALA A 35 15.81 1.11 0.09
CA ALA A 35 15.29 1.87 1.21
C ALA A 35 16.29 2.92 1.71
N LYS A 36 15.79 4.08 2.14
CA LYS A 36 16.59 5.10 2.84
C LYS A 36 17.18 4.63 4.18
N THR A 37 16.67 3.53 4.72
CA THR A 37 17.06 2.92 5.99
C THR A 37 17.39 1.46 5.72
N VAL A 38 18.50 0.97 6.26
CA VAL A 38 18.98 -0.41 6.02
C VAL A 38 17.98 -1.44 6.56
N VAL A 39 17.28 -1.12 7.65
CA VAL A 39 16.36 -2.01 8.36
C VAL A 39 14.93 -1.44 8.34
N ASN A 40 13.93 -2.30 8.12
CA ASN A 40 12.50 -2.03 8.27
C ASN A 40 11.96 -2.90 9.43
N GLY A 41 12.19 -2.46 10.67
CA GLY A 41 11.91 -3.25 11.88
C GLY A 41 10.69 -2.79 12.67
N ASP A 42 9.96 -1.78 12.20
CA ASP A 42 8.94 -1.08 13.00
C ASP A 42 7.53 -1.68 12.84
N GLY A 43 7.47 -2.95 12.48
CA GLY A 43 6.26 -3.73 12.31
C GLY A 43 6.11 -4.38 10.94
N CYS A 44 5.19 -5.33 10.87
CA CYS A 44 4.89 -6.10 9.68
C CYS A 44 3.39 -6.41 9.61
N GLY A 45 2.91 -6.75 8.43
CA GLY A 45 1.57 -7.25 8.28
C GLY A 45 1.33 -7.93 6.93
N ILE A 46 0.35 -8.82 6.93
CA ILE A 46 -0.17 -9.51 5.75
C ILE A 46 -1.68 -9.38 5.73
N GLY A 47 -2.24 -9.26 4.53
CA GLY A 47 -3.67 -9.34 4.27
C GLY A 47 -3.91 -10.27 3.09
N TRP A 48 -4.90 -11.15 3.18
CA TRP A 48 -5.14 -12.16 2.14
C TRP A 48 -6.64 -12.40 1.96
N TYR A 49 -7.05 -12.69 0.73
CA TYR A 49 -8.41 -13.15 0.46
C TYR A 49 -8.44 -14.67 0.49
N GLY A 50 -9.34 -15.21 1.34
CA GLY A 50 -9.61 -16.64 1.47
C GLY A 50 -10.93 -17.00 0.82
N GLU A 51 -11.75 -17.78 1.54
CA GLU A 51 -13.10 -18.17 1.09
C GLU A 51 -14.18 -17.14 1.44
N ARG A 52 -13.86 -16.16 2.29
CA ARG A 52 -14.75 -15.06 2.68
C ARG A 52 -14.54 -13.86 1.76
N GLU A 53 -15.56 -13.01 1.69
CA GLU A 53 -15.48 -11.73 0.99
C GLU A 53 -14.50 -10.79 1.72
N GLU A 54 -14.55 -10.75 3.05
CA GLU A 54 -13.61 -9.98 3.84
C GLU A 54 -12.23 -10.66 3.91
N PRO A 55 -11.14 -9.88 3.78
CA PRO A 55 -9.79 -10.40 3.86
C PRO A 55 -9.43 -10.80 5.29
N GLY A 56 -8.63 -11.87 5.41
CA GLY A 56 -7.88 -12.15 6.64
C GLY A 56 -6.75 -11.15 6.81
N ILE A 57 -6.43 -10.78 8.05
CA ILE A 57 -5.40 -9.77 8.36
C ILE A 57 -4.57 -10.24 9.55
N TYR A 58 -3.25 -10.10 9.42
CA TYR A 58 -2.31 -10.19 10.52
C TYR A 58 -1.45 -8.94 10.53
N ARG A 59 -1.28 -8.32 11.70
CA ARG A 59 -0.39 -7.16 11.92
C ARG A 59 0.35 -7.34 13.22
N GLY A 60 1.67 -7.13 13.18
CA GLY A 60 2.57 -7.19 14.32
C GLY A 60 3.46 -5.95 14.37
N ILE A 61 3.87 -5.58 15.58
CA ILE A 61 4.92 -4.56 15.79
C ILE A 61 6.32 -5.17 15.87
N LEU A 62 6.40 -6.50 15.88
CA LEU A 62 7.68 -7.19 15.81
C LEU A 62 8.25 -7.06 14.39
N PRO A 63 9.58 -6.98 14.27
CA PRO A 63 10.23 -7.09 12.97
C PRO A 63 9.91 -8.43 12.30
N ALA A 64 9.67 -8.39 10.99
CA ALA A 64 9.24 -9.57 10.23
C ALA A 64 10.19 -10.77 10.34
N TRP A 65 11.51 -10.53 10.41
CA TRP A 65 12.51 -11.59 10.54
C TRP A 65 12.48 -12.34 11.89
N SER A 66 11.86 -11.74 12.90
CA SER A 66 11.79 -12.28 14.26
C SER A 66 10.40 -12.80 14.64
N ASP A 67 9.41 -12.63 13.74
CA ASP A 67 8.04 -13.00 14.00
C ASP A 67 7.76 -14.45 13.54
N ALA A 68 7.85 -15.38 14.50
CA ALA A 68 7.58 -16.79 14.27
C ALA A 68 6.11 -17.06 13.87
N ASN A 69 5.18 -16.23 14.34
CA ASN A 69 3.77 -16.38 13.99
C ASN A 69 3.55 -15.97 12.53
N LEU A 70 4.13 -14.86 12.09
CA LEU A 70 4.10 -14.45 10.68
C LEU A 70 4.66 -15.56 9.78
N THR A 71 5.82 -16.12 10.13
CA THR A 71 6.45 -17.20 9.35
C THR A 71 5.57 -18.45 9.28
N SER A 72 4.98 -18.85 10.41
CA SER A 72 4.04 -19.98 10.48
C SER A 72 2.80 -19.74 9.61
N LEU A 73 2.20 -18.55 9.70
CA LEU A 73 1.04 -18.16 8.89
C LEU A 73 1.35 -18.19 7.39
N CYS A 74 2.49 -17.62 6.97
CA CYS A 74 2.91 -17.63 5.57
C CYS A 74 3.04 -19.05 4.99
N GLY A 75 3.50 -20.02 5.79
CA GLY A 75 3.63 -21.41 5.38
C GLY A 75 2.31 -22.20 5.33
N GLN A 76 1.22 -21.67 5.88
CA GLN A 76 -0.08 -22.35 5.93
C GLN A 76 -1.14 -21.69 5.04
N ILE A 77 -1.04 -20.37 4.82
CA ILE A 77 -2.04 -19.61 4.07
C ILE A 77 -1.73 -19.72 2.57
N ARG A 78 -2.74 -20.15 1.81
CA ARG A 78 -2.75 -20.15 0.35
C ARG A 78 -3.78 -19.15 -0.15
N SER A 79 -3.39 -18.24 -1.05
CA SER A 79 -4.30 -17.20 -1.55
C SER A 79 -4.02 -16.80 -2.99
N ARG A 80 -5.09 -16.45 -3.71
CA ARG A 80 -5.06 -15.86 -5.05
C ARG A 80 -4.69 -14.38 -5.05
N LEU A 81 -4.95 -13.68 -3.95
CA LEU A 81 -4.77 -12.24 -3.84
C LEU A 81 -4.37 -11.91 -2.41
N PHE A 82 -3.15 -11.42 -2.24
CA PHE A 82 -2.64 -11.05 -0.93
C PHE A 82 -1.66 -9.89 -1.03
N VAL A 83 -1.45 -9.25 0.11
CA VAL A 83 -0.58 -8.10 0.27
C VAL A 83 0.23 -8.27 1.55
N ALA A 84 1.47 -7.79 1.54
CA ALA A 84 2.39 -7.89 2.66
C ALA A 84 3.23 -6.62 2.76
N HIS A 85 3.46 -6.14 3.97
CA HIS A 85 4.17 -4.89 4.21
C HIS A 85 5.08 -4.99 5.43
N VAL A 86 6.27 -4.42 5.32
CA VAL A 86 7.21 -4.24 6.43
C VAL A 86 7.48 -2.76 6.61
N ARG A 87 7.25 -2.28 7.85
CA ARG A 87 7.22 -0.87 8.18
C ARG A 87 8.62 -0.39 8.59
N SER A 88 8.97 0.79 8.10
CA SER A 88 10.03 1.63 8.65
C SER A 88 9.35 2.95 9.05
N ALA A 89 9.13 3.12 10.35
CA ALA A 89 8.42 4.26 10.91
C ALA A 89 9.32 5.50 10.83
N THR A 90 9.07 6.35 9.82
CA THR A 90 9.73 7.66 9.72
C THR A 90 9.06 8.72 10.60
N SER A 91 7.81 8.48 11.02
CA SER A 91 7.01 9.34 11.88
C SER A 91 5.90 8.54 12.58
N GLY A 92 5.42 9.08 13.72
CA GLY A 92 4.38 8.47 14.54
C GLY A 92 4.84 7.27 15.37
N GLU A 93 3.99 6.82 16.29
CA GLU A 93 4.30 5.72 17.19
C GLU A 93 4.33 4.35 16.47
N VAL A 94 5.15 3.45 17.01
CA VAL A 94 5.13 2.03 16.66
C VAL A 94 3.92 1.39 17.33
N SER A 95 2.86 1.17 16.55
CA SER A 95 1.62 0.54 17.00
C SER A 95 1.04 -0.33 15.90
N THR A 96 0.29 -1.37 16.27
CA THR A 96 -0.40 -2.26 15.33
C THR A 96 -1.40 -1.48 14.47
N SER A 97 -2.07 -0.48 15.03
CA SER A 97 -2.99 0.41 14.31
C SER A 97 -2.32 1.27 13.23
N ASN A 98 -1.00 1.46 13.29
CA ASN A 98 -0.23 2.17 12.27
C ASN A 98 0.48 1.23 11.28
N CYS A 99 0.31 -0.09 11.42
CA CYS A 99 0.89 -1.07 10.51
C CYS A 99 -0.09 -1.39 9.38
N HIS A 100 0.43 -1.41 8.16
CA HIS A 100 -0.27 -1.92 6.98
C HIS A 100 -0.39 -3.46 7.02
N PRO A 101 -1.34 -4.06 6.27
CA PRO A 101 -2.40 -3.40 5.51
C PRO A 101 -3.52 -2.84 6.39
N PHE A 102 -4.16 -1.78 5.90
CA PHE A 102 -5.46 -1.30 6.40
C PHE A 102 -6.58 -2.06 5.71
N ALA A 103 -7.71 -2.21 6.39
CA ALA A 103 -8.87 -2.88 5.82
C ALA A 103 -10.20 -2.31 6.31
N ALA A 104 -11.20 -2.35 5.42
CA ALA A 104 -12.59 -2.04 5.71
C ALA A 104 -13.48 -2.78 4.70
N GLY A 105 -14.40 -3.62 5.21
CA GLY A 105 -15.18 -4.52 4.36
C GLY A 105 -14.27 -5.42 3.53
N ARG A 106 -14.52 -5.48 2.22
CA ARG A 106 -13.71 -6.24 1.26
C ARG A 106 -12.39 -5.57 0.87
N HIS A 107 -12.10 -4.35 1.32
CA HIS A 107 -10.95 -3.61 0.83
C HIS A 107 -9.70 -3.82 1.68
N LEU A 108 -8.56 -4.01 1.02
CA LEU A 108 -7.22 -3.93 1.59
C LEU A 108 -6.47 -2.72 1.01
N PHE A 109 -5.65 -2.06 1.83
CA PHE A 109 -4.83 -0.95 1.39
C PHE A 109 -3.46 -0.91 2.06
N MET A 110 -2.42 -0.66 1.25
CA MET A 110 -1.05 -0.43 1.69
C MET A 110 -0.47 0.79 1.01
N HIS A 111 0.34 1.56 1.72
CA HIS A 111 0.93 2.80 1.20
C HIS A 111 2.37 2.96 1.68
N ASN A 112 3.27 3.17 0.71
CA ASN A 112 4.66 3.50 0.89
C ASN A 112 4.90 4.90 0.33
N GLY A 113 5.11 5.84 1.24
CA GLY A 113 5.12 7.25 0.89
C GLY A 113 4.85 8.10 2.11
N GLN A 114 4.45 9.33 1.86
CA GLN A 114 4.16 10.29 2.92
C GLN A 114 3.33 11.46 2.38
N VAL A 115 2.49 12.04 3.24
CA VAL A 115 2.05 13.43 3.12
C VAL A 115 3.10 14.31 3.80
N GLY A 116 3.76 15.19 3.05
CA GLY A 116 4.84 16.00 3.61
C GLY A 116 4.33 17.00 4.66
N GLY A 117 4.94 17.02 5.85
CA GLY A 117 4.52 17.89 6.95
C GLY A 117 3.27 17.41 7.70
N TYR A 118 2.93 16.13 7.56
CA TYR A 118 1.68 15.55 8.06
C TYR A 118 1.38 15.86 9.54
N ASP A 119 2.38 15.91 10.42
CA ASP A 119 2.15 16.19 11.86
C ASP A 119 1.42 17.52 12.12
N ARG A 120 1.60 18.52 11.23
CA ARG A 120 0.92 19.82 11.31
C ARG A 120 -0.40 19.85 10.54
N LEU A 121 -0.55 18.95 9.57
CA LEU A 121 -1.64 18.90 8.61
C LEU A 121 -2.68 17.83 8.94
N ARG A 122 -2.38 16.95 9.92
CA ARG A 122 -3.21 15.81 10.29
C ARG A 122 -4.66 16.17 10.50
N ARG A 123 -4.96 17.25 11.23
CA ARG A 123 -6.35 17.69 11.46
C ARG A 123 -7.08 18.03 10.15
N ARG A 124 -6.40 18.66 9.20
CA ARG A 124 -7.00 19.03 7.90
C ARG A 124 -7.23 17.80 7.03
N VAL A 125 -6.29 16.84 7.06
CA VAL A 125 -6.42 15.57 6.31
C VAL A 125 -7.47 14.66 6.94
N ASP A 126 -7.49 14.51 8.27
CA ASP A 126 -8.49 13.73 9.00
C ASP A 126 -9.92 14.31 8.78
N ALA A 127 -10.06 15.61 8.57
CA ALA A 127 -11.34 16.26 8.26
C ALA A 127 -11.90 15.91 6.86
N LEU A 128 -11.10 15.30 5.98
CA LEU A 128 -11.57 14.78 4.69
C LEU A 128 -12.27 13.42 4.83
N ILE A 129 -12.08 12.71 5.95
CA ILE A 129 -12.71 11.41 6.20
C ILE A 129 -14.19 11.65 6.49
N PRO A 130 -15.13 11.02 5.76
CA PRO A 130 -16.55 11.17 6.04
C PRO A 130 -16.93 10.70 7.46
N ASP A 131 -17.88 11.38 8.09
CA ASP A 131 -18.31 11.11 9.45
C ASP A 131 -18.68 9.64 9.69
N GLN A 132 -19.37 9.00 8.75
CA GLN A 132 -19.74 7.58 8.88
C GLN A 132 -18.55 6.61 8.83
N LEU A 133 -17.40 7.03 8.28
CA LEU A 133 -16.17 6.23 8.20
C LEU A 133 -15.16 6.59 9.30
N TYR A 134 -15.29 7.77 9.91
CA TYR A 134 -14.39 8.21 10.97
C TYR A 134 -14.27 7.25 12.17
N PRO A 135 -15.33 6.51 12.61
CA PRO A 135 -15.20 5.49 13.65
C PRO A 135 -14.20 4.36 13.33
N LEU A 136 -13.87 4.15 12.05
CA LEU A 136 -12.88 3.18 11.60
C LEU A 136 -11.43 3.68 11.77
N ARG A 137 -11.22 4.99 11.96
CA ARG A 137 -9.90 5.60 12.20
C ARG A 137 -9.35 5.14 13.55
N LYS A 138 -8.37 4.22 13.55
CA LYS A 138 -7.75 3.68 14.77
C LYS A 138 -6.33 4.17 14.98
N GLY A 139 -5.58 4.34 13.90
CA GLY A 139 -4.22 4.82 13.91
C GLY A 139 -4.15 6.34 13.76
N THR A 140 -2.91 6.79 13.56
CA THR A 140 -2.55 8.19 13.40
C THR A 140 -1.79 8.44 12.10
N SER A 141 -1.64 7.42 11.24
CA SER A 141 -0.89 7.52 9.99
C SER A 141 -1.65 8.31 8.93
N ASP A 142 -0.92 8.96 8.02
CA ASP A 142 -1.49 9.54 6.79
C ASP A 142 -2.14 8.47 5.91
N SER A 143 -1.55 7.29 5.88
CA SER A 143 -1.94 6.15 5.06
C SER A 143 -3.36 5.67 5.34
N GLU A 144 -3.75 5.57 6.62
CA GLU A 144 -5.12 5.21 6.98
C GLU A 144 -6.10 6.36 6.71
N ALA A 145 -5.70 7.62 6.86
CA ALA A 145 -6.55 8.74 6.47
C ALA A 145 -6.83 8.73 4.96
N ILE A 146 -5.79 8.54 4.13
CA ILE A 146 -5.92 8.38 2.68
C ILE A 146 -6.90 7.25 2.36
N PHE A 147 -6.75 6.09 3.01
CA PHE A 147 -7.63 4.95 2.77
C PHE A 147 -9.10 5.23 3.09
N LEU A 148 -9.37 5.79 4.28
CA LEU A 148 -10.73 6.07 4.72
C LEU A 148 -11.40 7.18 3.89
N THR A 149 -10.65 8.21 3.48
CA THR A 149 -11.13 9.22 2.54
C THR A 149 -11.44 8.62 1.17
N ALA A 150 -10.57 7.74 0.66
CA ALA A 150 -10.80 7.06 -0.61
C ALA A 150 -12.05 6.17 -0.59
N LEU A 151 -12.29 5.42 0.50
CA LEU A 151 -13.55 4.68 0.70
C LEU A 151 -14.76 5.62 0.56
N GLY A 152 -14.67 6.81 1.17
CA GLY A 152 -15.68 7.86 1.07
C GLY A 152 -15.95 8.36 -0.36
N HIS A 153 -14.93 8.37 -1.20
CA HIS A 153 -15.04 8.76 -2.61
C HIS A 153 -15.49 7.63 -3.55
N GLY A 154 -15.74 6.42 -3.03
CA GLY A 154 -16.34 5.33 -3.79
C GLY A 154 -15.35 4.33 -4.37
N LEU A 155 -14.48 3.75 -3.53
CA LEU A 155 -13.60 2.64 -3.93
C LEU A 155 -14.35 1.42 -4.49
N ASP A 156 -15.64 1.23 -4.19
CA ASP A 156 -16.44 0.15 -4.77
C ASP A 156 -16.81 0.38 -6.24
N ALA A 157 -16.91 1.65 -6.68
CA ALA A 157 -17.43 2.01 -8.00
C ALA A 157 -16.33 2.45 -8.97
N ASP A 158 -15.40 3.30 -8.50
CA ASP A 158 -14.27 3.80 -9.29
C ASP A 158 -13.03 3.91 -8.41
N PRO A 159 -12.28 2.82 -8.18
CA PRO A 159 -11.08 2.82 -7.34
C PRO A 159 -10.06 3.88 -7.75
N VAL A 160 -9.84 4.05 -9.07
CA VAL A 160 -8.86 4.98 -9.61
C VAL A 160 -9.33 6.43 -9.44
N GLY A 161 -10.59 6.72 -9.75
CA GLY A 161 -11.19 8.04 -9.53
C GLY A 161 -11.26 8.43 -8.07
N ALA A 162 -11.67 7.51 -7.19
CA ALA A 162 -11.74 7.72 -5.76
C ALA A 162 -10.36 8.06 -5.17
N MET A 163 -9.32 7.29 -5.54
CA MET A 163 -7.96 7.58 -5.10
C MET A 163 -7.43 8.91 -5.65
N ARG A 164 -7.70 9.22 -6.94
CA ARG A 164 -7.33 10.50 -7.55
C ARG A 164 -7.96 11.68 -6.80
N GLN A 165 -9.25 11.58 -6.49
CA GLN A 165 -9.98 12.61 -5.75
C GLN A 165 -9.42 12.80 -4.34
N THR A 166 -9.13 11.71 -3.62
CA THR A 166 -8.48 11.77 -2.30
C THR A 166 -7.17 12.55 -2.34
N LEU A 167 -6.27 12.22 -3.26
CA LEU A 167 -4.98 12.90 -3.34
C LEU A 167 -5.13 14.37 -3.75
N SER A 168 -6.05 14.65 -4.67
CA SER A 168 -6.42 16.01 -5.08
C SER A 168 -6.91 16.86 -3.89
N ASP A 169 -7.79 16.31 -3.04
CA ASP A 169 -8.31 17.00 -1.87
C ASP A 169 -7.27 17.18 -0.77
N ILE A 170 -6.37 16.22 -0.59
CA ILE A 170 -5.22 16.37 0.32
C ILE A 170 -4.32 17.52 -0.14
N LEU A 171 -4.01 17.61 -1.43
CA LEU A 171 -3.21 18.72 -1.97
C LEU A 171 -3.88 20.07 -1.70
N SER A 172 -5.19 20.17 -1.93
CA SER A 172 -5.94 21.40 -1.68
C SER A 172 -6.04 21.76 -0.20
N ALA A 173 -6.30 20.78 0.67
CA ALA A 173 -6.41 21.00 2.11
C ALA A 173 -5.07 21.38 2.75
N CYS A 174 -3.95 20.89 2.21
CA CYS A 174 -2.63 21.20 2.72
C CYS A 174 -2.04 22.50 2.14
N GLY A 175 -2.45 22.89 0.93
CA GLY A 175 -1.93 24.07 0.25
C GLY A 175 -0.41 24.05 0.11
N THR A 176 0.21 25.23 0.15
CA THR A 176 1.68 25.39 0.02
C THR A 176 2.45 25.01 1.28
N GLU A 177 1.77 24.68 2.38
CA GLU A 177 2.40 24.29 3.65
C GLU A 177 2.88 22.83 3.64
N ALA A 178 2.34 22.00 2.73
CA ALA A 178 2.76 20.62 2.60
C ALA A 178 4.14 20.49 1.96
N GLY A 179 4.95 19.59 2.54
CA GLY A 179 6.06 19.00 1.81
C GLY A 179 5.55 18.05 0.70
N PRO A 180 6.46 17.39 -0.03
CA PRO A 180 6.04 16.52 -1.14
C PRO A 180 5.14 15.40 -0.66
N LEU A 181 3.97 15.26 -1.31
CA LEU A 181 3.15 14.06 -1.26
C LEU A 181 3.75 13.02 -2.21
N ARG A 182 4.09 11.86 -1.67
CA ARG A 182 4.65 10.71 -2.39
C ARG A 182 3.76 9.51 -2.18
N PHE A 183 3.40 8.82 -3.25
CA PHE A 183 2.34 7.83 -3.24
C PHE A 183 2.71 6.61 -4.09
N ALA A 184 3.30 5.60 -3.47
CA ALA A 184 3.31 4.25 -4.00
C ALA A 184 2.38 3.39 -3.15
N ALA A 185 1.28 2.90 -3.70
CA ALA A 185 0.25 2.22 -2.92
C ALA A 185 -0.34 1.02 -3.65
N VAL A 186 -0.89 0.09 -2.88
CA VAL A 186 -1.70 -1.02 -3.40
C VAL A 186 -3.06 -0.99 -2.71
N HIS A 187 -4.11 -1.04 -3.51
CA HIS A 187 -5.49 -1.28 -3.09
C HIS A 187 -5.98 -2.58 -3.71
N CYS A 188 -6.68 -3.38 -2.94
CA CYS A 188 -7.36 -4.57 -3.42
C CYS A 188 -8.81 -4.55 -2.94
N ASP A 189 -9.74 -5.07 -3.75
CA ASP A 189 -11.17 -5.22 -3.41
C ASP A 189 -11.62 -6.68 -3.26
N GLY A 190 -10.67 -7.62 -3.35
CA GLY A 190 -10.93 -9.06 -3.35
C GLY A 190 -10.74 -9.70 -4.71
N ASP A 191 -10.87 -8.94 -5.80
CA ASP A 191 -10.83 -9.44 -7.16
C ASP A 191 -9.82 -8.73 -8.05
N THR A 192 -9.64 -7.44 -7.83
CA THR A 192 -8.73 -6.59 -8.59
C THR A 192 -7.66 -6.01 -7.66
N LEU A 193 -6.43 -6.01 -8.16
CA LEU A 193 -5.29 -5.32 -7.54
C LEU A 193 -5.03 -4.02 -8.31
N TYR A 194 -4.99 -2.89 -7.60
CA TYR A 194 -4.60 -1.59 -8.14
C TYR A 194 -3.31 -1.12 -7.47
N ALA A 195 -2.27 -0.93 -8.27
CA ALA A 195 -0.95 -0.47 -7.83
C ALA A 195 -0.66 0.93 -8.38
N TYR A 196 -0.66 1.93 -7.50
CA TYR A 196 -0.53 3.35 -7.83
C TYR A 196 0.91 3.80 -7.68
N ARG A 197 1.43 4.58 -8.64
CA ARG A 197 2.74 5.23 -8.53
C ARG A 197 2.67 6.70 -8.93
N TRP A 198 2.72 7.60 -7.95
CA TRP A 198 2.55 9.04 -8.16
C TRP A 198 3.30 9.89 -7.12
N ALA A 199 3.68 11.12 -7.48
CA ALA A 199 4.14 12.12 -6.52
C ALA A 199 3.96 13.55 -7.02
N SER A 200 3.66 14.44 -6.10
CA SER A 200 3.54 15.90 -6.33
C SER A 200 4.84 16.58 -6.78
N ASP A 201 6.00 15.97 -6.52
CA ASP A 201 7.33 16.50 -6.86
C ASP A 201 8.04 15.70 -7.97
N SER A 202 7.29 14.90 -8.73
CA SER A 202 7.80 14.01 -9.78
C SER A 202 8.87 13.01 -9.30
N ARG A 203 8.93 12.73 -8.00
CA ARG A 203 9.83 11.73 -7.39
C ARG A 203 9.04 10.66 -6.64
N PRO A 204 8.17 9.89 -7.33
CA PRO A 204 7.42 8.81 -6.69
C PRO A 204 8.37 7.72 -6.19
N PRO A 205 8.04 7.05 -5.06
CA PRO A 205 8.74 5.86 -4.64
C PRO A 205 8.74 4.80 -5.75
N SER A 206 9.72 3.90 -5.71
CA SER A 206 9.80 2.80 -6.66
C SER A 206 8.64 1.82 -6.47
N LEU A 207 8.16 1.31 -7.60
CA LEU A 207 7.15 0.26 -7.65
C LEU A 207 7.39 -0.57 -8.91
N TYR A 208 7.67 -1.85 -8.71
CA TYR A 208 7.99 -2.81 -9.75
C TYR A 208 6.89 -3.84 -9.87
N TRP A 209 6.81 -4.47 -11.03
CA TRP A 209 5.92 -5.59 -11.26
C TRP A 209 6.60 -6.64 -12.14
N ARG A 210 6.16 -7.89 -12.01
CA ARG A 210 6.53 -8.95 -12.94
C ARG A 210 5.44 -10.02 -13.03
N VAL A 211 5.54 -10.84 -14.07
CA VAL A 211 4.74 -12.05 -14.22
C VAL A 211 5.34 -13.16 -13.33
N GLU A 212 4.47 -13.92 -12.66
CA GLU A 212 4.80 -15.07 -11.80
C GLU A 212 3.83 -16.20 -12.13
N GLY A 213 4.26 -17.13 -13.00
CA GLY A 213 3.37 -18.12 -13.59
C GLY A 213 2.19 -17.44 -14.31
N ASP A 214 0.97 -17.76 -13.89
CA ASP A 214 -0.26 -17.13 -14.38
C ASP A 214 -0.70 -15.89 -13.57
N GLY A 215 0.16 -15.39 -12.69
CA GLY A 215 -0.12 -14.26 -11.79
C GLY A 215 0.81 -13.07 -12.01
N ILE A 216 0.55 -12.01 -11.25
CA ILE A 216 1.33 -10.77 -11.23
C ILE A 216 1.79 -10.52 -9.80
N VAL A 217 3.08 -10.25 -9.65
CA VAL A 217 3.68 -9.75 -8.41
C VAL A 217 3.94 -8.26 -8.59
N VAL A 218 3.58 -7.47 -7.59
CA VAL A 218 3.93 -6.06 -7.47
C VAL A 218 4.76 -5.89 -6.20
N ALA A 219 5.90 -5.22 -6.30
CA ALA A 219 6.77 -5.01 -5.14
C ALA A 219 7.42 -3.62 -5.18
N SER A 220 7.67 -3.05 -4.00
CA SER A 220 8.41 -1.78 -3.91
C SER A 220 9.88 -1.90 -4.30
N GLU A 221 10.42 -3.12 -4.30
CA GLU A 221 11.78 -3.49 -4.73
C GLU A 221 11.74 -4.95 -5.20
N PRO A 222 12.45 -5.32 -6.28
CA PRO A 222 12.56 -6.71 -6.74
C PRO A 222 12.94 -7.65 -5.60
N CYS A 223 12.18 -8.73 -5.42
CA CYS A 223 12.36 -9.68 -4.32
C CYS A 223 13.18 -10.93 -4.67
N ASP A 224 13.79 -10.95 -5.85
CA ASP A 224 14.66 -12.02 -6.36
C ASP A 224 15.94 -11.44 -6.98
N GLU A 225 16.89 -12.30 -7.36
CA GLU A 225 18.19 -11.88 -7.91
C GLU A 225 18.09 -11.46 -9.39
N ASP A 226 17.02 -11.83 -10.09
CA ASP A 226 16.82 -11.52 -11.50
C ASP A 226 16.07 -10.20 -11.68
N PHE A 227 16.76 -9.10 -11.42
CA PHE A 227 16.20 -7.75 -11.61
C PHE A 227 15.74 -7.50 -13.06
N GLY A 228 16.23 -8.27 -14.03
CA GLY A 228 15.91 -8.10 -15.45
C GLY A 228 14.48 -8.48 -15.84
N VAL A 229 13.80 -9.30 -15.03
CA VAL A 229 12.40 -9.70 -15.29
C VAL A 229 11.38 -8.72 -14.70
N TRP A 230 11.81 -7.72 -13.94
CA TRP A 230 10.94 -6.73 -13.31
C TRP A 230 10.76 -5.50 -14.20
N GLY A 231 9.50 -5.17 -14.50
CA GLY A 231 9.12 -3.90 -15.08
C GLY A 231 8.95 -2.85 -13.99
N LEU A 232 9.53 -1.65 -14.18
CA LEU A 232 9.19 -0.50 -13.35
C LEU A 232 7.81 0.03 -13.77
N VAL A 233 6.88 0.17 -12.83
CA VAL A 233 5.60 0.86 -13.08
C VAL A 233 5.91 2.31 -13.42
N PRO A 234 5.45 2.88 -14.55
CA PRO A 234 5.72 4.27 -14.90
C PRO A 234 5.24 5.26 -13.82
N PRO A 235 5.89 6.43 -13.65
CA PRO A 235 5.32 7.50 -12.84
C PRO A 235 3.96 7.92 -13.39
N ASP A 236 3.11 8.49 -12.54
CA ASP A 236 1.80 9.03 -12.89
C ASP A 236 0.88 7.98 -13.53
N SER A 237 0.95 6.74 -13.02
CA SER A 237 0.17 5.62 -13.53
C SER A 237 -0.37 4.69 -12.44
N VAL A 238 -1.41 3.94 -12.79
CA VAL A 238 -1.92 2.80 -12.04
C VAL A 238 -1.72 1.53 -12.86
N LEU A 239 -1.14 0.51 -12.26
CA LEU A 239 -1.18 -0.86 -12.76
C LEU A 239 -2.40 -1.56 -12.16
N ALA A 240 -3.38 -1.92 -12.97
CA ALA A 240 -4.56 -2.68 -12.57
C ALA A 240 -4.44 -4.13 -13.04
N VAL A 241 -4.67 -5.09 -12.14
CA VAL A 241 -4.69 -6.53 -12.42
C VAL A 241 -6.04 -7.08 -12.01
N GLY A 242 -6.93 -7.22 -12.98
CA GLY A 242 -8.28 -7.74 -12.76
C GLY A 242 -8.37 -9.27 -12.67
N PRO A 243 -9.58 -9.84 -12.57
CA PRO A 243 -9.81 -11.28 -12.40
C PRO A 243 -9.24 -12.15 -13.53
N GLU A 244 -9.23 -11.63 -14.76
CA GLU A 244 -8.63 -12.29 -15.93
C GLU A 244 -7.09 -12.24 -15.91
N ARG A 245 -6.50 -11.63 -14.88
CA ARG A 245 -5.05 -11.55 -14.64
C ARG A 245 -4.27 -10.79 -15.72
N ALA A 246 -5.00 -10.06 -16.56
CA ALA A 246 -4.43 -9.11 -17.50
C ALA A 246 -4.04 -7.83 -16.76
N ALA A 247 -2.74 -7.53 -16.78
CA ALA A 247 -2.21 -6.27 -16.30
C ALA A 247 -2.52 -5.14 -17.29
N ARG A 248 -3.07 -4.02 -16.81
CA ARG A 248 -3.38 -2.83 -17.60
C ARG A 248 -2.78 -1.61 -16.94
N LEU A 249 -2.11 -0.77 -17.73
CA LEU A 249 -1.63 0.53 -17.27
C LEU A 249 -2.68 1.61 -17.56
N ILE A 250 -2.99 2.40 -16.54
CA ILE A 250 -3.99 3.47 -16.59
C ILE A 250 -3.30 4.78 -16.20
N PRO A 251 -3.46 5.88 -16.98
CA PRO A 251 -2.94 7.19 -16.59
C PRO A 251 -3.51 7.68 -15.25
N PHE A 252 -2.66 8.23 -14.41
CA PHE A 252 -2.99 8.69 -13.06
C PHE A 252 -2.42 10.09 -12.79
N GLU A 253 -3.04 11.07 -13.41
CA GLU A 253 -2.76 12.47 -13.15
C GLU A 253 -3.60 12.97 -11.98
N VAL A 254 -2.97 13.73 -11.08
CA VAL A 254 -3.61 14.35 -9.92
C VAL A 254 -3.27 15.84 -9.95
N SER A 255 -4.31 16.66 -9.93
CA SER A 255 -4.23 18.11 -9.74
C SER A 255 -4.97 18.50 -8.46
N PRO A 256 -4.61 19.60 -7.77
CA PRO A 256 -5.38 20.09 -6.63
C PRO A 256 -6.85 20.34 -7.00
N SER A 257 -7.78 20.02 -6.11
CA SER A 257 -9.20 20.31 -6.31
C SER A 257 -9.49 21.80 -6.23
N LEU A 258 -10.30 22.30 -7.16
CA LEU A 258 -10.75 23.70 -7.18
C LEU A 258 -11.75 24.05 -6.06
N ARG A 259 -12.14 23.10 -5.20
CA ARG A 259 -13.21 23.26 -4.21
C ARG A 259 -12.79 23.91 -2.89
N ALA A 260 -11.54 24.34 -2.73
CA ALA A 260 -11.08 24.99 -1.49
C ALA A 260 -11.00 26.53 -1.62
N ALA A 261 -12.16 27.18 -1.66
CA ALA A 261 -12.29 28.59 -1.32
C ALA A 261 -13.66 28.84 -0.67
N VAL A 262 -13.89 28.23 0.49
CA VAL A 262 -14.87 28.74 1.44
C VAL A 262 -14.12 28.98 2.74
N ALA A 263 -14.02 30.27 3.08
CA ALA A 263 -13.33 30.85 4.22
C ALA A 263 -13.94 30.42 5.56
#